data_AF-A0A5J5JRR3-F1
#
_entry.id   AF-A0A5J5JRR3-F1
#
_cell.length_a   1.000
_cell.length_b   1.000
_cell.length_c   1.000
_cell.angle_alpha   90.00
_cell.angle_beta   90.00
_cell.angle_gamma   90.00
#
_symmetry.space_group_name_H-M   'P 1'
#
loop_
_entity.id
_entity.type
_entity.pdbx_description
1 polymer ?
#
loop_
_entity_poly.entity_id
_entity_poly.type
_entity_poly.pdbx_seq_one_letter_code
_entity_poly.pdbx_strand_id
1 'polypeptide(L)'
;MFPPPTRSLAASAASLVSAATLAVTPASPVAAAPVAAAPVSAAPSAVTPGAATRAAAPVATLVGVRASHHPGLDRVVFEFRGPLPARRSAGYVSRLIADGSGDTIPVAGDAILGLRFERAVGHDGSGASTHGPARETFALPEVIQVVRAGDFEAVLTFGIGLARKAPYRVYTLTRPSRVVVDIKAPRRTVPVGVHFLDSRRYDAGREPYTRAVRRPVAPPSLARGALQRLFAGPTRAEYAAGLRFVASGATGFRSVVVRGGVAHVRLTGAVGSGGSAFTVADEITPTLKRLPGIHWVKIYDARGRTQHPAGRSDSVPESLEP
;
A
#
# COMPACT_ATOMS: atom_id res chain seq x y z
N MET A 1 32.19 -41.66 30.55
CA MET A 1 33.46 -41.90 31.28
C MET A 1 34.35 -40.69 31.06
N PHE A 2 34.66 -39.98 32.16
CA PHE A 2 35.63 -38.88 32.39
C PHE A 2 35.58 -37.54 31.57
N PRO A 3 35.52 -36.37 32.27
CA PRO A 3 35.68 -34.96 31.77
C PRO A 3 37.10 -34.37 32.08
N PRO A 4 37.34 -33.02 32.19
CA PRO A 4 37.43 -31.91 31.21
C PRO A 4 38.85 -31.22 31.22
N PRO A 5 39.11 -30.02 30.61
CA PRO A 5 38.93 -28.73 31.31
C PRO A 5 38.57 -27.50 30.40
N THR A 6 38.73 -26.30 30.95
CA THR A 6 37.97 -25.04 30.84
C THR A 6 38.61 -23.89 30.02
N ARG A 7 37.80 -22.82 29.83
CA ARG A 7 38.10 -21.35 29.79
C ARG A 7 38.06 -20.59 28.44
N SER A 8 37.07 -19.67 28.40
CA SER A 8 37.14 -18.20 28.16
C SER A 8 37.82 -17.65 26.90
N LEU A 9 37.09 -16.79 26.15
CA LEU A 9 37.46 -15.37 25.96
C LEU A 9 36.35 -14.60 25.22
N ALA A 10 35.93 -13.50 25.83
CA ALA A 10 35.16 -12.43 25.21
C ALA A 10 36.07 -11.64 24.26
N ALA A 11 35.54 -11.23 23.11
CA ALA A 11 36.16 -10.22 22.25
C ALA A 11 35.14 -9.09 22.05
N SER A 12 35.37 -8.00 22.78
CA SER A 12 34.69 -6.72 22.64
C SER A 12 35.45 -5.90 21.60
N ALA A 13 34.76 -5.40 20.57
CA ALA A 13 35.34 -4.48 19.58
C ALA A 13 34.80 -3.06 19.84
N ALA A 14 35.72 -2.14 20.09
CA ALA A 14 35.47 -0.73 20.33
C ALA A 14 35.09 0.02 19.04
N SER A 15 34.22 1.01 19.15
CA SER A 15 34.12 2.10 18.17
C SER A 15 34.18 3.45 18.88
N LEU A 16 35.07 4.29 18.36
CA LEU A 16 35.44 5.61 18.81
C LEU A 16 34.33 6.62 18.48
N VAL A 17 33.90 7.40 19.48
CA VAL A 17 33.09 8.61 19.28
C VAL A 17 34.02 9.81 19.47
N SER A 18 34.16 10.62 18.42
CA SER A 18 34.89 11.88 18.44
C SER A 18 33.94 13.01 18.82
N ALA A 19 34.17 13.66 19.98
CA ALA A 19 33.46 14.86 20.40
C ALA A 19 34.40 16.06 20.29
N ALA A 20 34.04 17.04 19.47
CA ALA A 20 34.75 18.31 19.33
C ALA A 20 34.15 19.33 20.30
N THR A 21 34.96 19.76 21.27
CA THR A 21 34.65 20.81 22.24
C THR A 21 35.15 22.15 21.70
N LEU A 22 34.28 23.15 21.55
CA LEU A 22 34.68 24.53 21.23
C LEU A 22 34.87 25.31 22.54
N ALA A 23 36.06 25.90 22.68
CA ALA A 23 36.48 26.72 23.81
C ALA A 23 35.84 28.12 23.75
N VAL A 24 35.36 28.59 24.90
CA VAL A 24 34.89 29.96 25.13
C VAL A 24 36.02 30.75 25.79
N THR A 25 36.40 31.89 25.20
CA THR A 25 37.31 32.89 25.79
C THR A 25 36.51 34.01 26.47
N PRO A 26 36.89 34.49 27.66
CA PRO A 26 36.25 35.64 28.29
C PRO A 26 36.89 36.96 27.82
N ALA A 27 36.06 37.99 27.58
CA ALA A 27 36.48 39.37 27.34
C ALA A 27 36.08 40.26 28.53
N SER A 28 37.01 41.11 28.95
CA SER A 28 36.98 42.00 30.13
C SER A 28 35.96 43.15 30.02
N PRO A 29 35.51 43.73 31.16
CA PRO A 29 34.55 44.83 31.18
C PRO A 29 35.24 46.20 31.02
N VAL A 30 34.64 47.10 30.25
CA VAL A 30 35.03 48.52 30.17
C VAL A 30 33.96 49.38 30.84
N ALA A 31 34.40 50.23 31.75
CA ALA A 31 33.58 51.17 32.52
C ALA A 31 33.05 52.32 31.66
N ALA A 32 31.83 52.74 31.96
CA ALA A 32 31.07 53.78 31.26
C ALA A 32 31.52 55.20 31.63
N ALA A 33 31.53 56.09 30.64
CA ALA A 33 31.58 57.54 30.82
C ALA A 33 30.24 58.17 30.37
N PRO A 34 29.71 59.20 31.03
CA PRO A 34 28.43 59.80 30.67
C PRO A 34 28.62 60.82 29.54
N VAL A 35 27.77 60.77 28.52
CA VAL A 35 27.69 61.79 27.46
C VAL A 35 26.30 62.44 27.52
N ALA A 36 26.30 63.77 27.56
CA ALA A 36 25.14 64.62 27.73
C ALA A 36 24.11 64.48 26.60
N ALA A 37 22.83 64.58 26.96
CA ALA A 37 21.68 64.51 26.08
C ALA A 37 21.52 65.78 25.22
N ALA A 38 21.23 65.60 23.93
CA ALA A 38 20.68 66.62 23.04
C ALA A 38 19.25 66.20 22.62
N PRO A 39 18.25 67.10 22.62
CA PRO A 39 16.89 66.74 22.23
C PRO A 39 16.78 66.64 20.71
N VAL A 40 16.47 65.44 20.21
CA VAL A 40 16.03 65.22 18.83
C VAL A 40 14.50 65.21 18.81
N SER A 41 13.93 66.17 18.09
CA SER A 41 12.49 66.24 17.80
C SER A 41 12.16 65.17 16.75
N ALA A 42 11.45 64.11 17.15
CA ALA A 42 11.00 63.05 16.25
C ALA A 42 9.53 63.29 15.86
N ALA A 43 9.29 63.47 14.57
CA ALA A 43 7.97 63.55 13.97
C ALA A 43 7.12 62.29 14.25
N PRO A 44 5.79 62.39 14.35
CA PRO A 44 4.94 61.22 14.57
C PRO A 44 5.08 60.24 13.39
N SER A 45 5.54 59.03 13.69
CA SER A 45 5.55 57.92 12.75
C SER A 45 4.11 57.56 12.38
N ALA A 46 3.76 57.72 11.10
CA ALA A 46 2.51 57.22 10.57
C ALA A 46 2.48 55.69 10.72
N VAL A 47 1.61 55.20 11.59
CA VAL A 47 1.34 53.78 11.75
C VAL A 47 0.70 53.29 10.44
N THR A 48 1.47 52.54 9.66
CA THR A 48 0.93 51.81 8.50
C THR A 48 0.04 50.70 9.06
N PRO A 49 -1.24 50.57 8.66
CA PRO A 49 -2.06 49.45 9.09
C PRO A 49 -1.38 48.14 8.71
N GLY A 50 -1.17 47.29 9.71
CA GLY A 50 -0.47 46.01 9.55
C GLY A 50 -1.07 45.20 8.40
N ALA A 51 -0.19 44.63 7.58
CA ALA A 51 -0.57 43.71 6.52
C ALA A 51 -1.52 42.66 7.09
N ALA A 52 -2.79 42.67 6.65
CA ALA A 52 -3.74 41.64 7.00
C ALA A 52 -3.11 40.29 6.65
N THR A 53 -2.92 39.43 7.66
CA THR A 53 -2.48 38.06 7.47
C THR A 53 -3.48 37.38 6.54
N ARG A 54 -3.10 37.21 5.28
CA ARG A 54 -3.91 36.53 4.28
C ARG A 54 -4.23 35.14 4.84
N ALA A 55 -5.51 34.91 5.18
CA ALA A 55 -5.96 33.63 5.69
C ALA A 55 -5.45 32.51 4.77
N ALA A 56 -4.85 31.48 5.36
CA ALA A 56 -4.33 30.35 4.61
C ALA A 56 -5.47 29.78 3.76
N ALA A 57 -5.28 29.71 2.44
CA ALA A 57 -6.34 29.24 1.56
C ALA A 57 -6.75 27.81 1.93
N PRO A 58 -8.06 27.51 1.97
CA PRO A 58 -8.58 26.29 2.56
C PRO A 58 -8.02 25.04 1.86
N VAL A 59 -7.69 24.02 2.64
CA VAL A 59 -7.15 22.73 2.19
C VAL A 59 -8.30 21.73 2.08
N ALA A 60 -8.33 20.95 1.00
CA ALA A 60 -9.32 19.90 0.84
C ALA A 60 -9.00 18.71 1.77
N THR A 61 -9.91 18.30 2.65
CA THR A 61 -9.68 17.11 3.49
C THR A 61 -10.39 15.91 2.87
N LEU A 62 -9.66 14.88 2.44
CA LEU A 62 -10.24 13.64 1.92
C LEU A 62 -10.95 12.91 3.07
N VAL A 63 -12.24 12.67 2.94
CA VAL A 63 -13.07 12.02 3.99
C VAL A 63 -13.62 10.66 3.56
N GLY A 64 -13.43 10.27 2.30
CA GLY A 64 -13.86 8.96 1.85
C GLY A 64 -13.35 8.59 0.48
N VAL A 65 -13.04 7.31 0.32
CA VAL A 65 -12.81 6.67 -0.96
C VAL A 65 -13.88 5.60 -1.12
N ARG A 66 -14.60 5.62 -2.25
CA ARG A 66 -15.65 4.65 -2.55
C ARG A 66 -15.50 4.17 -3.98
N ALA A 67 -15.86 2.92 -4.24
CA ALA A 67 -15.94 2.41 -5.59
C ALA A 67 -17.21 1.59 -5.83
N SER A 68 -17.77 1.70 -7.03
CA SER A 68 -18.99 1.00 -7.44
C SER A 68 -18.95 0.62 -8.92
N HIS A 69 -19.66 -0.45 -9.26
CA HIS A 69 -19.87 -0.84 -10.65
C HIS A 69 -21.12 -0.16 -11.22
N HIS A 70 -21.02 0.31 -12.46
CA HIS A 70 -22.13 0.80 -13.29
C HIS A 70 -22.09 0.08 -14.64
N PRO A 71 -23.19 0.11 -15.42
CA PRO A 71 -23.18 -0.46 -16.77
C PRO A 71 -22.01 0.06 -17.62
N GLY A 72 -21.06 -0.82 -17.92
CA GLY A 72 -19.90 -0.53 -18.77
C GLY A 72 -18.75 0.24 -18.12
N LEU A 73 -18.81 0.55 -16.81
CA LEU A 73 -17.72 1.23 -16.10
C LEU A 73 -17.67 0.91 -14.60
N ASP A 74 -16.48 1.01 -14.04
CA ASP A 74 -16.28 1.12 -12.59
C ASP A 74 -16.00 2.57 -12.24
N ARG A 75 -16.61 3.05 -11.16
CA ARG A 75 -16.45 4.42 -10.67
C ARG A 75 -15.71 4.39 -9.35
N VAL A 76 -14.66 5.19 -9.22
CA VAL A 76 -13.99 5.50 -7.95
C VAL A 76 -14.26 6.96 -7.61
N VAL A 77 -14.70 7.23 -6.39
CA VAL A 77 -15.02 8.56 -5.88
C VAL A 77 -14.15 8.87 -4.68
N PHE A 78 -13.41 9.96 -4.78
CA PHE A 78 -12.70 10.60 -3.68
C PHE A 78 -13.54 11.78 -3.20
N GLU A 79 -14.08 11.68 -1.99
CA GLU A 79 -14.92 12.71 -1.38
C GLU A 79 -14.11 13.58 -0.44
N PHE A 80 -14.27 14.89 -0.57
CA PHE A 80 -13.54 15.89 0.20
C PHE A 80 -14.50 16.75 1.02
N ARG A 81 -14.13 17.01 2.28
CA ARG A 81 -14.67 18.10 3.09
C ARG A 81 -13.96 19.39 2.71
N GLY A 82 -14.72 20.46 2.56
CA GLY A 82 -14.21 21.76 2.11
C GLY A 82 -14.12 21.85 0.58
N PRO A 83 -13.11 22.56 0.04
CA PRO A 83 -12.99 22.76 -1.41
C PRO A 83 -12.60 21.46 -2.13
N LEU A 84 -12.67 21.47 -3.46
CA LEU A 84 -11.97 20.48 -4.27
C LEU A 84 -10.45 20.76 -4.20
N PRO A 85 -9.57 19.73 -4.30
CA PRO A 85 -8.11 19.91 -4.33
C PRO A 85 -7.69 20.95 -5.38
N ALA A 86 -6.70 21.82 -5.18
CA ALA A 86 -6.45 22.90 -6.15
C ALA A 86 -5.98 22.39 -7.52
N ARG A 87 -5.14 21.34 -7.53
CA ARG A 87 -4.76 20.62 -8.75
C ARG A 87 -5.08 19.14 -8.60
N ARG A 88 -5.44 18.51 -9.72
CA ARG A 88 -5.69 17.08 -9.82
C ARG A 88 -5.02 16.57 -11.08
N SER A 89 -4.23 15.52 -10.97
CA SER A 89 -3.68 14.83 -12.13
C SER A 89 -3.91 13.34 -11.98
N ALA A 90 -4.08 12.66 -13.12
CA ALA A 90 -4.21 11.22 -13.19
C ALA A 90 -3.47 10.71 -14.42
N GLY A 91 -2.70 9.64 -14.25
CA GLY A 91 -1.88 9.08 -15.31
C GLY A 91 -1.46 7.65 -15.01
N TYR A 92 -1.29 6.85 -16.06
CA TYR A 92 -0.79 5.49 -15.90
C TYR A 92 0.68 5.50 -15.52
N VAL A 93 1.03 4.74 -14.49
CA VAL A 93 2.40 4.58 -14.00
C VAL A 93 2.82 3.12 -14.05
N SER A 94 4.13 2.87 -14.19
CA SER A 94 4.67 1.51 -14.16
C SER A 94 4.79 0.95 -12.75
N ARG A 95 5.03 1.82 -11.77
CA ARG A 95 5.15 1.52 -10.34
C ARG A 95 4.53 2.66 -9.54
N LEU A 96 3.87 2.31 -8.43
CA LEU A 96 3.46 3.29 -7.44
C LEU A 96 4.63 3.50 -6.48
N ILE A 97 5.04 4.75 -6.28
CA ILE A 97 6.18 5.13 -5.44
C ILE A 97 5.66 5.85 -4.20
N ALA A 98 6.13 5.47 -3.02
CA ALA A 98 5.80 6.13 -1.77
C ALA A 98 6.41 7.54 -1.73
N ASP A 99 5.60 8.52 -1.33
CA ASP A 99 6.09 9.88 -1.15
C ASP A 99 7.08 9.91 0.03
N GLY A 100 8.18 10.65 -0.11
CA GLY A 100 9.22 10.76 0.92
C GLY A 100 10.27 9.64 0.87
N SER A 101 9.88 8.36 0.97
CA SER A 101 10.86 7.26 1.00
C SER A 101 11.36 6.82 -0.37
N GLY A 102 10.54 6.97 -1.42
CA GLY A 102 10.87 6.48 -2.76
C GLY A 102 10.66 4.96 -2.96
N ASP A 103 10.14 4.25 -1.95
CA ASP A 103 9.91 2.81 -2.04
C ASP A 103 8.79 2.48 -3.02
N THR A 104 8.89 1.33 -3.68
CA THR A 104 7.80 0.82 -4.51
C THR A 104 6.71 0.21 -3.64
N ILE A 105 5.47 0.69 -3.80
CA ILE A 105 4.29 0.14 -3.14
C ILE A 105 3.65 -0.89 -4.07
N PRO A 106 3.52 -2.17 -3.66
CA PRO A 106 2.78 -3.16 -4.44
C PRO A 106 1.30 -2.78 -4.56
N VAL A 107 0.78 -2.83 -5.78
CA VAL A 107 -0.64 -2.60 -6.09
C VAL A 107 -1.13 -3.77 -6.91
N ALA A 108 -2.25 -4.38 -6.50
CA ALA A 108 -2.80 -5.52 -7.21
C ALA A 108 -3.44 -5.11 -8.55
N GLY A 109 -3.05 -5.80 -9.63
CA GLY A 109 -3.57 -5.57 -10.99
C GLY A 109 -2.48 -5.60 -12.06
N ASP A 110 -2.88 -5.41 -13.32
CA ASP A 110 -1.97 -5.34 -14.47
C ASP A 110 -1.67 -3.89 -14.92
N ALA A 111 -2.39 -2.92 -14.35
CA ALA A 111 -2.12 -1.50 -14.58
C ALA A 111 -2.38 -0.70 -13.30
N ILE A 112 -1.63 0.39 -13.14
CA ILE A 112 -1.77 1.32 -12.02
C ILE A 112 -2.11 2.69 -12.59
N LEU A 113 -3.29 3.21 -12.25
CA LEU A 113 -3.65 4.60 -12.50
C LEU A 113 -3.24 5.43 -11.28
N GLY A 114 -2.15 6.18 -11.39
CA GLY A 114 -1.69 7.10 -10.35
C GLY A 114 -2.54 8.36 -10.33
N LEU A 115 -2.87 8.86 -9.14
CA LEU A 115 -3.55 10.13 -8.90
C LEU A 115 -2.76 10.99 -7.94
N ARG A 116 -2.75 12.30 -8.20
CA ARG A 116 -2.18 13.30 -7.31
C ARG A 116 -3.17 14.43 -7.12
N PHE A 117 -3.39 14.80 -5.86
CA PHE A 117 -4.24 15.91 -5.45
C PHE A 117 -3.41 16.91 -4.66
N GLU A 118 -3.28 18.14 -5.16
CA GLU A 118 -2.53 19.20 -4.49
C GLU A 118 -3.45 20.09 -3.67
N ARG A 119 -2.91 20.66 -2.59
CA ARG A 119 -3.67 21.36 -1.56
C ARG A 119 -4.76 20.48 -0.96
N ALA A 120 -4.41 19.23 -0.69
CA ALA A 120 -5.29 18.25 -0.09
C ALA A 120 -4.57 17.43 0.99
N VAL A 121 -5.31 17.02 2.02
CA VAL A 121 -4.81 16.19 3.13
C VAL A 121 -5.78 15.05 3.41
N GLY A 122 -5.25 13.91 3.85
CA GLY A 122 -6.01 12.70 4.15
C GLY A 122 -6.00 12.32 5.63
N HIS A 123 -5.66 13.26 6.50
CA HIS A 123 -5.57 13.11 7.94
C HIS A 123 -6.22 14.27 8.70
N ASP A 124 -6.47 14.06 9.99
CA ASP A 124 -6.90 15.11 10.93
C ASP A 124 -5.72 15.74 11.67
N GLY A 125 -6.00 16.68 12.59
CA GLY A 125 -4.96 17.38 13.36
C GLY A 125 -4.13 16.48 14.28
N SER A 126 -4.57 15.24 14.55
CA SER A 126 -3.80 14.24 15.30
C SER A 126 -2.94 13.34 14.41
N GLY A 127 -3.04 13.49 13.09
CA GLY A 127 -2.39 12.64 12.09
C GLY A 127 -3.16 11.36 11.76
N ALA A 128 -4.35 11.15 12.34
CA ALA A 128 -5.16 9.98 12.04
C ALA A 128 -5.82 10.10 10.66
N SER A 129 -5.88 8.98 9.91
CA SER A 129 -6.49 8.96 8.57
C SER A 129 -7.98 9.30 8.63
N THR A 130 -8.42 10.23 7.79
CA THR A 130 -9.82 10.69 7.72
C THR A 130 -10.65 9.98 6.65
N HIS A 131 -10.04 9.12 5.84
CA HIS A 131 -10.69 8.43 4.71
C HIS A 131 -10.68 6.91 4.83
N GLY A 132 -10.14 6.37 5.92
CA GLY A 132 -10.07 4.93 6.18
C GLY A 132 -8.68 4.33 5.91
N PRO A 133 -8.61 3.04 5.52
CA PRO A 133 -7.34 2.34 5.41
C PRO A 133 -6.51 2.85 4.23
N ALA A 134 -5.18 2.79 4.36
CA ALA A 134 -4.26 3.16 3.28
C ALA A 134 -4.35 2.24 2.06
N ARG A 135 -4.96 1.06 2.19
CA ARG A 135 -5.28 0.14 1.10
C ARG A 135 -6.71 -0.35 1.23
N GLU A 136 -7.46 -0.30 0.14
CA GLU A 136 -8.82 -0.80 0.10
C GLU A 136 -9.05 -1.63 -1.17
N THR A 137 -9.59 -2.82 -0.98
CA THR A 137 -9.82 -3.80 -2.05
C THR A 137 -11.30 -3.86 -2.38
N PHE A 138 -11.58 -3.93 -3.69
CA PHE A 138 -12.93 -3.90 -4.24
C PHE A 138 -13.20 -5.14 -5.10
N ALA A 139 -14.40 -5.69 -4.97
CA ALA A 139 -14.89 -6.80 -5.79
C ALA A 139 -15.60 -6.28 -7.06
N LEU A 140 -14.90 -5.45 -7.86
CA LEU A 140 -15.44 -4.84 -9.09
C LEU A 140 -14.74 -5.37 -10.35
N PRO A 141 -15.38 -5.39 -11.53
CA PRO A 141 -14.82 -5.96 -12.75
C PRO A 141 -13.41 -5.50 -13.15
N GLU A 142 -13.14 -4.19 -13.16
CA GLU A 142 -11.84 -3.61 -13.54
C GLU A 142 -11.09 -3.02 -12.34
N VAL A 143 -11.75 -2.32 -11.43
CA VAL A 143 -11.10 -1.77 -10.22
C VAL A 143 -10.89 -2.89 -9.19
N ILE A 144 -9.63 -3.13 -8.86
CA ILE A 144 -9.22 -4.17 -7.90
C ILE A 144 -8.93 -3.54 -6.54
N GLN A 145 -8.14 -2.47 -6.52
CA GLN A 145 -7.62 -1.90 -5.28
C GLN A 145 -7.37 -0.39 -5.42
N VAL A 146 -7.49 0.34 -4.32
CA VAL A 146 -7.00 1.72 -4.19
C VAL A 146 -5.98 1.75 -3.06
N VAL A 147 -4.82 2.35 -3.32
CA VAL A 147 -3.69 2.39 -2.38
C VAL A 147 -3.18 3.82 -2.25
N ARG A 148 -3.06 4.34 -1.03
CA ARG A 148 -2.43 5.62 -0.72
C ARG A 148 -0.92 5.48 -0.80
N ALA A 149 -0.29 6.37 -1.56
CA ALA A 149 1.15 6.45 -1.70
C ALA A 149 1.78 7.60 -0.91
N GLY A 150 1.00 8.63 -0.57
CA GLY A 150 1.49 9.71 0.28
C GLY A 150 0.42 10.71 0.68
N ASP A 151 0.75 11.47 1.71
CA ASP A 151 -0.08 12.48 2.35
C ASP A 151 0.85 13.46 3.11
N PHE A 152 1.62 14.23 2.34
CA PHE A 152 2.68 15.11 2.87
C PHE A 152 2.67 16.45 2.12
N GLU A 153 3.02 17.56 2.78
CA GLU A 153 3.05 18.91 2.18
C GLU A 153 1.76 19.31 1.44
N ALA A 154 0.61 18.86 1.94
CA ALA A 154 -0.69 19.02 1.30
C ALA A 154 -0.76 18.43 -0.13
N VAL A 155 -0.03 17.34 -0.36
CA VAL A 155 -0.11 16.49 -1.55
C VAL A 155 -0.59 15.11 -1.13
N LEU A 156 -1.71 14.69 -1.71
CA LEU A 156 -2.23 13.34 -1.60
C LEU A 156 -1.94 12.56 -2.88
N THR A 157 -1.31 11.40 -2.74
CA THR A 157 -0.98 10.53 -3.86
C THR A 157 -1.64 9.17 -3.68
N PHE A 158 -2.25 8.64 -4.74
CA PHE A 158 -2.91 7.34 -4.77
C PHE A 158 -2.56 6.54 -6.02
N GLY A 159 -2.67 5.22 -5.94
CA GLY A 159 -2.72 4.33 -7.10
C GLY A 159 -4.00 3.51 -7.11
N ILE A 160 -4.68 3.46 -8.25
CA ILE A 160 -5.80 2.54 -8.49
C ILE A 160 -5.26 1.35 -9.28
N GLY A 161 -5.28 0.17 -8.66
CA GLY A 161 -4.96 -1.10 -9.28
C GLY A 161 -6.10 -1.59 -10.15
N LEU A 162 -5.81 -1.83 -11.44
CA LEU A 162 -6.78 -2.26 -12.42
C LEU A 162 -6.48 -3.67 -12.93
N ALA A 163 -7.52 -4.45 -13.21
CA ALA A 163 -7.40 -5.77 -13.83
C ALA A 163 -6.68 -5.70 -15.19
N ARG A 164 -6.82 -4.59 -15.91
CA ARG A 164 -5.99 -4.20 -17.06
C ARG A 164 -6.02 -2.69 -17.27
N LYS A 165 -5.11 -2.19 -18.11
CA LYS A 165 -5.17 -0.81 -18.61
C LYS A 165 -6.48 -0.57 -19.38
N ALA A 166 -7.21 0.48 -19.02
CA ALA A 166 -8.49 0.85 -19.63
C ALA A 166 -8.61 2.38 -19.84
N PRO A 167 -9.44 2.84 -20.80
CA PRO A 167 -9.79 4.25 -20.87
C PRO A 167 -10.44 4.73 -19.57
N TYR A 168 -10.10 5.94 -19.13
CA TYR A 168 -10.68 6.55 -17.95
C TYR A 168 -11.04 8.02 -18.20
N ARG A 169 -11.92 8.55 -17.35
CA ARG A 169 -12.29 9.96 -17.30
C ARG A 169 -12.23 10.44 -15.86
N VAL A 170 -11.64 11.62 -15.65
CA VAL A 170 -11.65 12.30 -14.36
C VAL A 170 -12.51 13.56 -14.46
N TYR A 171 -13.40 13.77 -13.50
CA TYR A 171 -14.20 14.98 -13.41
C TYR A 171 -14.58 15.24 -11.95
N THR A 172 -15.21 16.39 -11.68
CA THR A 172 -15.56 16.78 -10.32
C THR A 172 -17.06 16.99 -10.14
N LEU A 173 -17.54 16.68 -8.95
CA LEU A 173 -18.87 17.07 -8.49
C LEU A 173 -18.71 18.02 -7.30
N THR A 174 -19.68 18.90 -7.10
CA THR A 174 -19.76 19.78 -5.94
C THR A 174 -20.98 19.40 -5.10
N ARG A 175 -21.01 19.84 -3.84
CA ARG A 175 -22.11 19.60 -2.88
C ARG A 175 -22.46 18.10 -2.70
N PRO A 176 -21.57 17.26 -2.12
CA PRO A 176 -20.23 17.56 -1.59
C PRO A 176 -19.14 17.56 -2.69
N SER A 177 -17.97 18.12 -2.36
CA SER A 177 -16.78 18.15 -3.22
C SER A 177 -16.29 16.72 -3.48
N ARG A 178 -16.30 16.29 -4.73
CA ARG A 178 -15.88 14.94 -5.12
C ARG A 178 -15.00 15.00 -6.36
N VAL A 179 -13.93 14.23 -6.37
CA VAL A 179 -13.20 13.85 -7.60
C VAL A 179 -13.67 12.46 -7.99
N VAL A 180 -14.22 12.33 -9.18
CA VAL A 180 -14.77 11.09 -9.73
C VAL A 180 -13.85 10.60 -10.83
N VAL A 181 -13.51 9.32 -10.77
CA VAL A 181 -12.72 8.60 -11.75
C VAL A 181 -13.59 7.48 -12.30
N ASP A 182 -14.00 7.60 -13.55
CA ASP A 182 -14.72 6.55 -14.27
C ASP A 182 -13.74 5.76 -15.11
N ILE A 183 -13.72 4.44 -14.93
CA ILE A 183 -12.86 3.50 -15.65
C ILE A 183 -13.73 2.58 -16.49
N LYS A 184 -13.48 2.51 -17.80
CA LYS A 184 -14.27 1.69 -18.71
C LYS A 184 -14.14 0.20 -18.36
N ALA A 185 -15.26 -0.46 -18.10
CA ALA A 185 -15.39 -1.86 -17.68
C ALA A 185 -16.46 -2.60 -18.52
N PRO A 186 -16.23 -2.82 -19.83
CA PRO A 186 -17.23 -3.37 -20.74
C PRO A 186 -17.25 -4.91 -20.74
N ARG A 187 -16.25 -5.55 -20.13
CA ARG A 187 -16.06 -7.00 -20.19
C ARG A 187 -16.98 -7.70 -19.21
N ARG A 188 -17.62 -8.77 -19.68
CA ARG A 188 -18.33 -9.70 -18.80
C ARG A 188 -17.33 -10.41 -17.90
N THR A 189 -17.70 -10.59 -16.64
CA THR A 189 -16.92 -11.32 -15.65
C THR A 189 -17.64 -12.57 -15.21
N VAL A 190 -16.88 -13.58 -14.81
CA VAL A 190 -17.39 -14.76 -14.12
C VAL A 190 -16.98 -14.72 -12.64
N PRO A 191 -17.79 -15.25 -11.72
CA PRO A 191 -17.43 -15.32 -10.31
C PRO A 191 -16.39 -16.43 -10.10
N VAL A 192 -15.20 -16.07 -9.63
CA VAL A 192 -14.11 -17.00 -9.27
C VAL A 192 -13.95 -17.05 -7.76
N GLY A 193 -13.78 -18.26 -7.21
CA GLY A 193 -13.51 -18.46 -5.79
C GLY A 193 -12.05 -18.19 -5.44
N VAL A 194 -11.81 -17.23 -4.54
CA VAL A 194 -10.49 -16.88 -4.00
C VAL A 194 -10.48 -17.21 -2.51
N HIS A 195 -9.43 -17.86 -2.03
CA HIS A 195 -9.35 -18.36 -0.65
C HIS A 195 -8.46 -17.45 0.18
N PHE A 196 -8.96 -17.08 1.35
CA PHE A 196 -8.22 -16.31 2.35
C PHE A 196 -8.15 -17.08 3.65
N LEU A 197 -7.12 -16.84 4.46
CA LEU A 197 -7.07 -17.30 5.85
C LEU A 197 -8.32 -16.83 6.60
N ASP A 198 -9.03 -17.75 7.26
CA ASP A 198 -10.09 -17.46 8.20
C ASP A 198 -9.51 -17.51 9.62
N SER A 199 -9.14 -16.36 10.17
CA SER A 199 -8.42 -16.29 11.45
C SER A 199 -9.17 -16.99 12.58
N ARG A 200 -10.52 -16.93 12.58
CA ARG A 200 -11.33 -17.60 13.62
C ARG A 200 -11.24 -19.12 13.56
N ARG A 201 -11.08 -19.68 12.36
CA ARG A 201 -10.88 -21.12 12.17
C ARG A 201 -9.46 -21.52 12.53
N TYR A 202 -8.49 -20.73 12.09
CA TYR A 202 -7.07 -20.94 12.38
C TYR A 202 -6.78 -20.92 13.88
N ASP A 203 -7.23 -19.88 14.59
CA ASP A 203 -7.04 -19.75 16.04
C ASP A 203 -7.74 -20.86 16.83
N ALA A 204 -8.79 -21.45 16.26
CA ALA A 204 -9.53 -22.57 16.86
C ALA A 204 -9.02 -23.95 16.42
N GLY A 205 -7.96 -24.04 15.60
CA GLY A 205 -7.46 -25.32 15.08
C GLY A 205 -8.47 -26.10 14.24
N ARG A 206 -9.39 -25.40 13.54
CA ARG A 206 -10.46 -26.03 12.76
C ARG A 206 -10.22 -25.91 11.25
N GLU A 207 -9.84 -27.02 10.62
CA GLU A 207 -9.69 -27.09 9.17
C GLU A 207 -11.05 -27.12 8.43
N PRO A 208 -11.11 -26.65 7.16
CA PRO A 208 -10.05 -25.96 6.44
C PRO A 208 -9.80 -24.55 7.00
N TYR A 209 -8.52 -24.17 7.12
CA TYR A 209 -8.13 -22.83 7.62
C TYR A 209 -8.47 -21.70 6.66
N THR A 210 -8.80 -22.00 5.41
CA THR A 210 -9.19 -21.00 4.43
C THR A 210 -10.70 -20.96 4.21
N ARG A 211 -11.21 -19.78 3.87
CA ARG A 211 -12.59 -19.57 3.42
C ARG A 211 -12.57 -18.93 2.02
N ALA A 212 -13.37 -19.51 1.12
CA ALA A 212 -13.54 -18.98 -0.23
C ALA A 212 -14.48 -17.77 -0.24
N VAL A 213 -14.14 -16.77 -1.05
CA VAL A 213 -14.99 -15.64 -1.42
C VAL A 213 -15.05 -15.49 -2.94
N ARG A 214 -16.15 -14.93 -3.46
CA ARG A 214 -16.34 -14.79 -4.91
C ARG A 214 -15.77 -13.45 -5.38
N ARG A 215 -15.10 -13.47 -6.54
CA ARG A 215 -14.50 -12.30 -7.17
C ARG A 215 -14.85 -12.25 -8.66
N PRO A 216 -15.20 -11.07 -9.21
CA PRO A 216 -15.41 -10.95 -10.64
C PRO A 216 -14.06 -11.04 -11.38
N VAL A 217 -13.97 -11.96 -12.33
CA VAL A 217 -12.78 -12.11 -13.18
C VAL A 217 -13.19 -12.18 -14.65
N ALA A 218 -12.56 -11.39 -15.50
CA ALA A 218 -12.80 -11.40 -16.93
C ALA A 218 -11.97 -12.52 -17.62
N PRO A 219 -12.58 -13.38 -18.45
CA PRO A 219 -11.86 -14.28 -19.36
C PRO A 219 -10.94 -13.52 -20.34
N PRO A 220 -9.95 -14.20 -20.97
CA PRO A 220 -9.68 -15.64 -20.93
C PRO A 220 -8.80 -16.12 -19.77
N SER A 221 -8.09 -15.22 -19.08
CA SER A 221 -7.07 -15.61 -18.09
C SER A 221 -7.62 -15.67 -16.66
N LEU A 222 -8.48 -16.66 -16.38
CA LEU A 222 -9.09 -16.81 -15.06
C LEU A 222 -8.06 -17.03 -13.93
N ALA A 223 -7.00 -17.81 -14.19
CA ALA A 223 -5.94 -18.05 -13.21
C ALA A 223 -5.20 -16.76 -12.82
N ARG A 224 -4.84 -15.92 -13.80
CA ARG A 224 -4.19 -14.63 -13.54
C ARG A 224 -5.11 -13.70 -12.77
N GLY A 225 -6.37 -13.58 -13.19
CA GLY A 225 -7.35 -12.76 -12.50
C GLY A 225 -7.62 -13.25 -11.08
N ALA A 226 -7.71 -14.56 -10.84
CA ALA A 226 -7.85 -15.13 -9.50
C ALA A 226 -6.71 -14.71 -8.58
N LEU A 227 -5.46 -14.81 -9.06
CA LEU A 227 -4.29 -14.39 -8.29
C LEU A 227 -4.24 -12.88 -8.08
N GLN A 228 -4.59 -12.05 -9.06
CA GLN A 228 -4.69 -10.60 -8.85
C GLN A 228 -5.66 -10.28 -7.69
N ARG A 229 -6.80 -10.98 -7.63
CA ARG A 229 -7.79 -10.79 -6.56
C ARG A 229 -7.33 -11.35 -5.22
N LEU A 230 -6.56 -12.43 -5.23
CA LEU A 230 -5.93 -12.97 -4.02
C LEU A 230 -4.91 -11.99 -3.44
N PHE A 231 -3.97 -11.52 -4.25
CA PHE A 231 -2.93 -10.58 -3.81
C PHE A 231 -3.47 -9.19 -3.47
N ALA A 232 -4.66 -8.83 -3.97
CA ALA A 232 -5.38 -7.64 -3.49
C ALA A 232 -5.85 -7.80 -2.04
N GLY A 233 -6.08 -9.03 -1.58
CA GLY A 233 -6.55 -9.33 -0.24
C GLY A 233 -8.07 -9.25 -0.06
N PRO A 234 -8.55 -9.41 1.18
CA PRO A 234 -9.96 -9.26 1.52
C PRO A 234 -10.45 -7.82 1.31
N THR A 235 -11.72 -7.68 0.95
CA THR A 235 -12.44 -6.40 1.04
C THR A 235 -12.60 -5.98 2.50
N ARG A 236 -12.96 -4.71 2.74
CA ARG A 236 -13.20 -4.19 4.10
C ARG A 236 -14.23 -5.02 4.89
N ALA A 237 -15.31 -5.45 4.25
CA ALA A 237 -16.35 -6.26 4.88
C ALA A 237 -15.84 -7.66 5.25
N GLU A 238 -15.03 -8.28 4.38
CA GLU A 238 -14.45 -9.60 4.64
C GLU A 238 -13.37 -9.56 5.72
N TYR A 239 -12.59 -8.48 5.77
CA TYR A 239 -11.66 -8.23 6.87
C TYR A 239 -12.41 -8.14 8.20
N ALA A 240 -13.53 -7.40 8.25
CA ALA A 240 -14.39 -7.35 9.44
C ALA A 240 -14.98 -8.74 9.78
N ALA A 241 -15.21 -9.59 8.79
CA ALA A 241 -15.65 -10.97 8.96
C ALA A 241 -14.51 -11.97 9.31
N GLY A 242 -13.31 -11.49 9.65
CA GLY A 242 -12.18 -12.29 10.11
C GLY A 242 -11.28 -12.87 9.01
N LEU A 243 -11.43 -12.47 7.75
CA LEU A 243 -10.54 -12.94 6.68
C LEU A 243 -9.25 -12.14 6.60
N ARG A 244 -8.14 -12.81 6.38
CA ARG A 244 -6.80 -12.22 6.24
C ARG A 244 -6.10 -12.81 5.02
N PHE A 245 -5.18 -12.04 4.45
CA PHE A 245 -4.26 -12.52 3.41
C PHE A 245 -2.87 -12.69 4.04
N VAL A 246 -2.24 -13.85 3.84
CA VAL A 246 -0.90 -14.16 4.33
C VAL A 246 0.05 -14.12 3.15
N ALA A 247 0.85 -13.07 3.08
CA ALA A 247 1.76 -12.85 1.95
C ALA A 247 3.01 -13.73 2.01
N SER A 248 3.46 -14.17 3.19
CA SER A 248 4.73 -14.90 3.37
C SER A 248 5.92 -14.21 2.66
N GLY A 249 6.01 -12.88 2.75
CA GLY A 249 7.04 -12.07 2.08
C GLY A 249 6.84 -11.86 0.57
N ALA A 250 5.81 -12.45 -0.03
CA ALA A 250 5.47 -12.21 -1.43
C ALA A 250 4.90 -10.80 -1.63
N THR A 251 5.41 -10.08 -2.64
CA THR A 251 4.88 -8.78 -3.06
C THR A 251 3.87 -8.88 -4.20
N GLY A 252 3.66 -10.09 -4.72
CA GLY A 252 2.85 -10.35 -5.90
C GLY A 252 3.30 -11.62 -6.62
N PHE A 253 2.99 -11.69 -7.91
CA PHE A 253 3.42 -12.76 -8.78
C PHE A 253 3.83 -12.20 -10.15
N ARG A 254 4.89 -12.76 -10.73
CA ARG A 254 5.40 -12.40 -12.05
C ARG A 254 4.54 -13.02 -13.15
N SER A 255 4.14 -14.27 -12.97
CA SER A 255 3.45 -15.05 -13.99
C SER A 255 2.63 -16.19 -13.41
N VAL A 256 1.53 -16.53 -14.08
CA VAL A 256 0.83 -17.81 -13.93
C VAL A 256 0.59 -18.40 -15.31
N VAL A 257 1.00 -19.65 -15.50
CA VAL A 257 0.87 -20.37 -16.79
C VAL A 257 0.24 -21.72 -16.54
N VAL A 258 -0.90 -21.99 -17.19
CA VAL A 258 -1.60 -23.26 -17.10
C VAL A 258 -1.29 -24.10 -18.34
N ARG A 259 -0.72 -25.29 -18.17
CA ARG A 259 -0.39 -26.24 -19.26
C ARG A 259 -0.60 -27.67 -18.78
N GLY A 260 -1.26 -28.51 -19.58
CA GLY A 260 -1.49 -29.92 -19.24
C GLY A 260 -2.21 -30.13 -17.90
N GLY A 261 -3.08 -29.20 -17.51
CA GLY A 261 -3.76 -29.20 -16.21
C GLY A 261 -2.89 -28.86 -14.99
N VAL A 262 -1.72 -28.26 -15.22
CA VAL A 262 -0.80 -27.81 -14.16
C VAL A 262 -0.63 -26.29 -14.21
N ALA A 263 -0.90 -25.61 -13.11
CA ALA A 263 -0.70 -24.17 -12.96
C ALA A 263 0.68 -23.86 -12.38
N HIS A 264 1.49 -23.13 -13.13
CA HIS A 264 2.84 -22.73 -12.73
C HIS A 264 2.84 -21.26 -12.32
N VAL A 265 3.03 -20.98 -11.03
CA VAL A 265 2.98 -19.64 -10.43
C VAL A 265 4.38 -19.22 -10.02
N ARG A 266 4.88 -18.09 -10.53
CA ARG A 266 6.15 -17.50 -10.09
C ARG A 266 5.89 -16.28 -9.22
N LEU A 267 6.27 -16.35 -7.95
CA LEU A 267 6.09 -15.27 -6.99
C LEU A 267 7.13 -14.16 -7.16
N THR A 268 6.83 -12.98 -6.63
CA THR A 268 7.79 -11.87 -6.47
C THR A 268 7.98 -11.55 -4.99
N GLY A 269 9.09 -10.92 -4.64
CA GLY A 269 9.45 -10.64 -3.24
C GLY A 269 10.34 -11.72 -2.62
N ALA A 270 10.74 -11.48 -1.38
CA ALA A 270 11.54 -12.41 -0.60
C ALA A 270 10.60 -13.36 0.15
N VAL A 271 10.22 -14.45 -0.50
CA VAL A 271 9.25 -15.40 0.06
C VAL A 271 9.87 -16.25 1.17
N GLY A 272 9.13 -16.44 2.25
CA GLY A 272 9.55 -17.20 3.43
C GLY A 272 8.36 -17.55 4.31
N SER A 273 8.33 -18.77 4.87
CA SER A 273 7.32 -19.18 5.86
C SER A 273 7.46 -18.41 7.17
N GLY A 274 8.70 -18.03 7.53
CA GLY A 274 8.99 -17.42 8.83
C GLY A 274 8.74 -18.39 9.99
N GLY A 275 8.82 -19.71 9.75
CA GLY A 275 8.49 -20.75 10.73
C GLY A 275 6.98 -20.96 10.92
N SER A 276 6.15 -20.42 10.03
CA SER A 276 4.70 -20.59 10.10
C SER A 276 4.26 -21.85 9.36
N ALA A 277 3.34 -22.61 9.97
CA ALA A 277 2.66 -23.72 9.33
C ALA A 277 1.61 -23.31 8.27
N PHE A 278 1.30 -22.00 8.16
CA PHE A 278 0.39 -21.46 7.15
C PHE A 278 1.10 -20.40 6.33
N THR A 279 1.07 -20.55 5.01
CA THR A 279 1.75 -19.66 4.08
C THR A 279 0.84 -19.21 2.92
N VAL A 280 1.35 -18.31 2.09
CA VAL A 280 0.69 -17.90 0.84
C VAL A 280 0.34 -19.10 -0.07
N ALA A 281 1.06 -20.22 0.05
CA ALA A 281 0.78 -21.42 -0.74
C ALA A 281 -0.57 -22.06 -0.40
N ASP A 282 -0.98 -21.99 0.88
CA ASP A 282 -2.25 -22.51 1.40
C ASP A 282 -3.46 -21.69 0.89
N GLU A 283 -3.21 -20.48 0.38
CA GLU A 283 -4.23 -19.64 -0.25
C GLU A 283 -4.22 -19.77 -1.78
N ILE A 284 -3.04 -19.84 -2.40
CA ILE A 284 -2.88 -19.96 -3.86
C ILE A 284 -3.42 -21.29 -4.39
N THR A 285 -3.04 -22.40 -3.75
CA THR A 285 -3.34 -23.75 -4.22
C THR A 285 -4.84 -24.01 -4.32
N PRO A 286 -5.66 -23.84 -3.27
CA PRO A 286 -7.10 -24.04 -3.37
C PRO A 286 -7.77 -23.01 -4.30
N THR A 287 -7.25 -21.78 -4.40
CA THR A 287 -7.76 -20.77 -5.34
C THR A 287 -7.63 -21.23 -6.80
N LEU A 288 -6.49 -21.78 -7.18
CA LEU A 288 -6.27 -22.24 -8.56
C LEU A 288 -6.95 -23.59 -8.84
N LYS A 289 -6.97 -24.53 -7.88
CA LYS A 289 -7.64 -25.82 -8.04
C LYS A 289 -9.17 -25.73 -8.17
N ARG A 290 -9.78 -24.60 -7.82
CA ARG A 290 -11.21 -24.35 -8.12
C ARG A 290 -11.50 -24.06 -9.59
N LEU A 291 -10.49 -23.72 -10.38
CA LEU A 291 -10.67 -23.45 -11.80
C LEU A 291 -10.75 -24.77 -12.58
N PRO A 292 -11.61 -24.85 -13.61
CA PRO A 292 -11.76 -26.07 -14.38
C PRO A 292 -10.46 -26.46 -15.07
N GLY A 293 -10.13 -27.75 -15.01
CA GLY A 293 -8.96 -28.34 -15.67
C GLY A 293 -7.63 -28.16 -14.93
N ILE A 294 -7.58 -27.54 -13.75
CA ILE A 294 -6.35 -27.45 -12.95
C ILE A 294 -6.33 -28.58 -11.90
N HIS A 295 -5.42 -29.53 -12.08
CA HIS A 295 -5.22 -30.67 -11.18
C HIS A 295 -4.08 -30.44 -10.20
N TRP A 296 -3.03 -29.73 -10.63
CA TRP A 296 -1.82 -29.48 -9.81
C TRP A 296 -1.38 -28.02 -9.88
N VAL A 297 -0.80 -27.54 -8.80
CA VAL A 297 -0.24 -26.19 -8.67
C VAL A 297 1.23 -26.26 -8.30
N LYS A 298 2.07 -25.61 -9.10
CA LYS A 298 3.51 -25.47 -8.90
C LYS A 298 3.82 -24.03 -8.58
N ILE A 299 4.15 -23.76 -7.32
CA ILE A 299 4.53 -22.43 -6.84
C ILE A 299 6.05 -22.37 -6.84
N TYR A 300 6.57 -21.30 -7.43
CA TYR A 300 8.00 -21.01 -7.52
C TYR A 300 8.32 -19.71 -6.81
N ASP A 301 9.46 -19.66 -6.13
CA ASP A 301 10.00 -18.41 -5.59
C ASP A 301 10.45 -17.44 -6.71
N ALA A 302 10.92 -16.24 -6.33
CA ALA A 302 11.39 -15.24 -7.28
C ALA A 302 12.62 -15.70 -8.10
N ARG A 303 13.35 -16.73 -7.64
CA ARG A 303 14.50 -17.34 -8.32
C ARG A 303 14.09 -18.53 -9.20
N GLY A 304 12.81 -18.86 -9.26
CA GLY A 304 12.30 -19.97 -10.08
C GLY A 304 12.49 -21.35 -9.45
N ARG A 305 12.65 -21.45 -8.13
CA ARG A 305 12.83 -22.72 -7.41
C ARG A 305 11.51 -23.25 -6.86
N THR A 306 11.33 -24.57 -6.92
CA THR A 306 10.24 -25.34 -6.31
C THR A 306 10.76 -26.76 -6.06
N GLN A 307 10.23 -27.50 -5.08
CA GLN A 307 10.78 -28.81 -4.71
C GLN A 307 10.51 -29.90 -5.76
N HIS A 308 9.29 -29.97 -6.30
CA HIS A 308 8.85 -31.02 -7.21
C HIS A 308 8.31 -30.44 -8.53
N PRO A 309 9.17 -29.85 -9.38
CA PRO A 309 8.74 -29.14 -10.59
C PRO A 309 8.04 -30.04 -11.63
N ALA A 310 8.40 -31.32 -11.73
CA ALA A 310 7.86 -32.26 -12.72
C ALA A 310 6.89 -33.32 -12.14
N GLY A 311 6.69 -33.34 -10.82
CA GLY A 311 5.87 -34.35 -10.14
C GLY A 311 4.37 -34.21 -10.42
N ARG A 312 3.61 -35.30 -10.31
CA ARG A 312 2.14 -35.33 -10.36
C ARG A 312 1.53 -34.99 -8.99
N SER A 313 1.92 -33.84 -8.45
CA SER A 313 1.54 -33.35 -7.12
C SER A 313 1.53 -31.81 -7.12
N ASP A 314 1.02 -31.17 -6.07
CA ASP A 314 1.33 -29.76 -5.84
C ASP A 314 2.81 -29.60 -5.44
N SER A 315 3.36 -28.40 -5.55
CA SER A 315 4.75 -28.12 -5.18
C SER A 315 4.93 -26.68 -4.74
N VAL A 316 5.71 -26.49 -3.68
CA VAL A 316 6.10 -25.18 -3.14
C VAL A 316 7.63 -25.08 -3.09
N PRO A 317 8.21 -23.87 -3.09
CA PRO A 317 9.62 -23.70 -2.74
C PRO A 317 9.87 -24.11 -1.29
N GLU A 318 11.05 -24.66 -1.01
CA GLU A 318 11.50 -25.04 0.34
C GLU A 318 11.40 -23.86 1.33
N SER A 319 11.58 -22.62 0.87
CA SER A 319 11.42 -21.43 1.71
C SER A 319 10.00 -21.21 2.25
N LEU A 320 8.99 -21.85 1.67
CA LEU A 320 7.60 -21.80 2.13
C LEU A 320 7.20 -23.07 2.90
N GLU A 321 8.11 -24.02 3.11
CA GLU A 321 7.87 -25.10 4.05
C GLU A 321 7.89 -24.54 5.50
N PRO A 322 7.08 -25.12 6.41
CA PRO A 322 7.04 -24.74 7.82
C PRO A 322 8.41 -24.84 8.52
#